data_AF-A0A7W1GHI2-F1
#
_entry.id   AF-A0A7W1GHI2-F1
#
_cell.length_a   1.000
_cell.length_b   1.000
_cell.length_c   1.000
_cell.angle_alpha   90.00
_cell.angle_beta   90.00
_cell.angle_gamma   90.00
#
_symmetry.space_group_name_H-M   'P 1'
#
loop_
_entity.id
_entity.type
_entity.pdbx_description
1 polymer ?
#
loop_
_entity_poly.entity_id
_entity_poly.type
_entity_poly.pdbx_seq_one_letter_code
_entity_poly.pdbx_strand_id
1 'polypeptide(L)'
;MKLDPARALVALVLSCAVISTFISSVAAQGTTVSTNRTVQSETPLLGFSRAATIARERELEARFDSLLRRENLREWMRRMSARPHHVGSPFGRENAEFIAAQFRSWGYETNIEEFQVLFPTPRTRLLEMTAPEPFTARLTEPPVTGDATSSQTTEGLPIYNAYSRDGDVTGQLVYVNYGLPRDYDQLAERGIDVRGKIVIARYGGSWRGIKPKVAAERGAIGCL
;
A
#
# COMPACT_ATOMS: atom_id res chain seq x y z
N MET A 1 1.61 10.73 33.06
CA MET A 1 1.99 12.08 32.58
C MET A 1 1.45 12.22 31.16
N LYS A 2 0.14 12.13 30.93
CA LYS A 2 -0.90 13.19 30.95
C LYS A 2 -0.47 14.46 30.20
N LEU A 3 -0.82 14.51 28.91
CA LEU A 3 -0.82 15.68 28.03
C LEU A 3 -2.20 16.34 28.10
N ASP A 4 -2.23 17.67 28.27
CA ASP A 4 -3.42 18.51 28.44
C ASP A 4 -3.89 19.10 27.09
N PRO A 5 -5.16 18.90 26.67
CA PRO A 5 -5.68 19.32 25.37
C PRO A 5 -6.42 20.68 25.45
N ALA A 6 -5.70 21.80 25.55
CA ALA A 6 -6.32 23.12 25.71
C ALA A 6 -5.74 24.26 24.86
N ARG A 7 -5.07 24.00 23.72
CA ARG A 7 -4.58 25.09 22.83
C ARG A 7 -4.68 24.78 21.34
N ALA A 8 -5.83 24.26 20.92
CA ALA A 8 -6.31 24.39 19.55
C ALA A 8 -7.40 25.47 19.51
N LEU A 9 -7.42 26.24 18.42
CA LEU A 9 -8.48 27.16 18.00
C LEU A 9 -8.45 28.57 18.62
N VAL A 10 -8.00 29.58 17.86
CA VAL A 10 -8.66 30.88 17.64
C VAL A 10 -7.91 31.67 16.53
N ALA A 11 -8.69 32.09 15.52
CA ALA A 11 -8.52 33.20 14.55
C ALA A 11 -7.31 33.16 13.59
N LEU A 12 -7.42 32.91 12.28
CA LEU A 12 -8.30 33.45 11.22
C LEU A 12 -8.12 34.97 10.96
N VAL A 13 -7.45 35.25 9.82
CA VAL A 13 -7.64 36.39 8.89
C VAL A 13 -7.39 37.81 9.42
N LEU A 14 -6.37 38.49 8.88
CA LEU A 14 -6.46 39.92 8.55
C LEU A 14 -5.41 40.36 7.49
N SER A 15 -5.93 40.86 6.36
CA SER A 15 -5.47 41.93 5.44
C SER A 15 -4.09 41.84 4.78
N CYS A 16 -3.98 41.66 3.45
CA CYS A 16 -4.26 42.61 2.34
C CYS A 16 -3.47 43.94 2.36
N ALA A 17 -2.55 44.03 1.39
CA ALA A 17 -2.19 45.18 0.56
C ALA A 17 -1.69 46.49 1.22
N VAL A 18 -0.41 46.81 0.98
CA VAL A 18 0.02 48.19 0.67
C VAL A 18 0.93 48.16 -0.56
N ILE A 19 0.41 48.72 -1.64
CA ILE A 19 1.14 49.15 -2.84
C ILE A 19 1.62 50.58 -2.58
N SER A 20 2.90 50.88 -2.78
CA SER A 20 3.28 52.21 -3.29
C SER A 20 4.63 52.19 -3.97
N THR A 21 4.58 52.59 -5.23
CA THR A 21 5.65 52.87 -6.18
C THR A 21 6.48 54.09 -5.78
N PHE A 22 7.81 53.99 -5.84
CA PHE A 22 8.71 55.14 -6.02
C PHE A 22 9.70 54.83 -7.14
N ILE A 23 9.57 55.56 -8.25
CA ILE A 23 10.56 55.67 -9.32
C ILE A 23 11.24 57.02 -9.15
N SER A 24 12.57 57.02 -9.01
CA SER A 24 13.44 58.15 -9.39
C SER A 24 14.86 57.67 -9.61
N SER A 25 15.51 58.31 -10.56
CA SER A 25 16.66 57.90 -11.36
C SER A 25 18.04 58.13 -10.73
N VAL A 26 18.91 57.15 -11.02
CA VAL A 26 20.31 57.29 -11.50
C VAL A 26 21.41 57.76 -10.53
N ALA A 27 22.33 56.84 -10.23
CA ALA A 27 23.77 57.02 -10.40
C ALA A 27 24.47 55.66 -10.36
N ALA A 28 25.20 55.33 -11.43
CA ALA A 28 26.03 54.15 -11.52
C ALA A 28 27.25 54.27 -10.58
N GLN A 29 27.38 53.34 -9.64
CA GLN A 29 28.67 52.94 -9.09
C GLN A 29 28.64 51.41 -8.94
N GLY A 30 29.53 50.76 -9.69
CA GLY A 30 29.73 49.32 -9.63
C GLY A 30 30.10 48.91 -8.22
N THR A 31 29.17 48.28 -7.53
CA THR A 31 29.46 47.52 -6.31
C THR A 31 29.13 46.08 -6.67
N THR A 32 30.18 45.27 -6.79
CA THR A 32 30.07 43.83 -6.89
C THR A 32 29.29 43.33 -5.67
N VAL A 33 28.01 43.04 -5.85
CA VAL A 33 27.27 42.21 -4.89
C VAL A 33 27.89 40.83 -5.01
N SER A 34 28.90 40.58 -4.17
CA SER A 34 29.39 39.25 -3.89
C SER A 34 28.21 38.52 -3.28
N THR A 35 27.49 37.74 -4.10
CA THR A 35 26.58 36.71 -3.63
C THR A 35 27.42 35.77 -2.81
N ASN A 36 27.44 36.03 -1.50
CA ASN A 36 28.07 35.17 -0.51
C ASN A 36 27.24 33.90 -0.53
N ARG A 37 27.65 32.96 -1.39
CA ARG A 37 27.11 31.62 -1.46
C ARG A 37 27.44 31.03 -0.10
N THR A 38 26.50 31.11 0.83
CA THR A 38 26.58 30.45 2.12
C THR A 38 26.96 29.02 1.82
N VAL A 39 28.21 28.67 2.13
CA VAL A 39 28.70 27.30 2.14
C VAL A 39 27.79 26.62 3.15
N GLN A 40 26.75 25.94 2.64
CA GLN A 40 25.99 25.01 3.45
C GLN A 40 27.05 24.08 4.04
N SER A 41 27.22 24.15 5.35
CA SER A 41 28.10 23.26 6.09
C SER A 41 27.76 21.84 5.67
N GLU A 42 28.65 21.23 4.90
CA GLU A 42 28.45 19.92 4.27
C GLU A 42 28.19 18.90 5.37
N THR A 43 26.93 18.46 5.52
CA THR A 43 26.63 17.32 6.38
C THR A 43 27.52 16.16 5.94
N PRO A 44 28.38 15.62 6.82
CA PRO A 44 29.32 14.58 6.44
C PRO A 44 28.56 13.39 5.84
N LEU A 45 28.99 12.94 4.67
CA LEU A 45 28.44 11.75 4.01
C LEU A 45 29.08 10.51 4.64
N LEU A 46 28.26 9.63 5.21
CA LEU A 46 28.73 8.37 5.80
C LEU A 46 29.46 7.53 4.73
N GLY A 47 30.69 7.11 5.04
CA GLY A 47 31.52 6.33 4.12
C GLY A 47 32.44 7.16 3.22
N PHE A 48 32.36 8.49 3.25
CA PHE A 48 33.21 9.38 2.44
C PHE A 48 34.00 10.35 3.33
N SER A 49 35.33 10.23 3.33
CA SER A 49 36.21 11.00 4.22
C SER A 49 36.89 12.21 3.55
N ARG A 50 36.91 12.26 2.21
CA ARG A 50 37.54 13.35 1.45
C ARG A 50 36.47 14.33 0.97
N ALA A 51 36.63 15.61 1.29
CA ALA A 51 35.71 16.68 0.87
C ALA A 51 35.45 16.68 -0.66
N ALA A 52 36.48 16.47 -1.48
CA ALA A 52 36.31 16.38 -2.93
C ALA A 52 35.41 15.20 -3.37
N THR A 53 35.46 14.08 -2.65
CA THR A 53 34.58 12.92 -2.93
C THR A 53 33.16 13.22 -2.47
N ILE A 54 32.98 13.83 -1.29
CA ILE A 54 31.67 14.28 -0.80
C ILE A 54 31.00 15.20 -1.83
N ALA A 55 31.72 16.21 -2.32
CA ALA A 55 31.20 17.16 -3.32
C ALA A 55 30.78 16.46 -4.62
N ARG A 56 31.57 15.48 -5.09
CA ARG A 56 31.25 14.71 -6.30
C ARG A 56 30.00 13.85 -6.15
N GLU A 57 29.84 13.19 -5.01
CA GLU A 57 28.63 12.40 -4.72
C GLU A 57 27.39 13.30 -4.65
N ARG A 58 27.49 14.47 -4.00
CA ARG A 58 26.38 15.45 -3.97
C ARG A 58 26.01 15.96 -5.36
N GLU A 59 26.99 16.20 -6.21
CA GLU A 59 26.73 16.57 -7.61
C GLU A 59 26.06 15.43 -8.39
N LEU A 60 26.44 14.18 -8.13
CA LEU A 60 25.78 13.02 -8.72
C LEU A 60 24.33 12.87 -8.25
N GLU A 61 24.08 12.97 -6.93
CA GLU A 61 22.74 12.98 -6.34
C GLU A 61 21.87 14.08 -6.96
N ALA A 62 22.37 15.32 -7.00
CA ALA A 62 21.63 16.46 -7.57
C ALA A 62 21.32 16.27 -9.06
N ARG A 63 22.26 15.70 -9.83
CA ARG A 63 22.02 15.37 -11.24
C ARG A 63 20.97 14.28 -11.36
N PHE A 64 21.06 13.20 -10.57
CA PHE A 64 20.07 12.11 -10.57
C PHE A 64 18.67 12.63 -10.24
N ASP A 65 18.53 13.40 -9.17
CA ASP A 65 17.26 14.00 -8.76
C ASP A 65 16.67 14.91 -9.84
N SER A 66 17.52 15.66 -10.55
CA SER A 66 17.10 16.53 -11.65
C SER A 66 16.54 15.76 -12.86
N LEU A 67 16.79 14.46 -12.97
CA LEU A 67 16.25 13.59 -14.02
C LEU A 67 14.91 12.96 -13.64
N LEU A 68 14.55 12.95 -12.35
CA LEU A 68 13.28 12.42 -11.89
C LEU A 68 12.12 13.28 -12.42
N ARG A 69 11.13 12.63 -13.01
CA ARG A 69 9.92 13.26 -13.54
C ARG A 69 8.72 12.64 -12.87
N ARG A 70 7.93 13.44 -12.16
CA ARG A 70 6.71 13.00 -11.48
C ARG A 70 5.70 12.44 -12.47
N GLU A 71 5.68 13.01 -13.67
CA GLU A 71 4.78 12.69 -14.76
C GLU A 71 4.97 11.24 -15.21
N ASN A 72 6.22 10.74 -15.22
CA ASN A 72 6.51 9.34 -15.53
C ASN A 72 5.81 8.41 -14.53
N LEU A 73 5.96 8.66 -13.22
CA LEU A 73 5.32 7.84 -12.18
C LEU A 73 3.80 7.83 -12.30
N ARG A 74 3.21 9.00 -12.58
CA ARG A 74 1.75 9.12 -12.77
C ARG A 74 1.29 8.32 -13.98
N GLU A 75 1.96 8.44 -15.12
CA GLU A 75 1.56 7.76 -16.35
C GLU A 75 1.76 6.24 -16.26
N TRP A 76 2.89 5.80 -15.70
CA TRP A 76 3.15 4.37 -15.49
C TRP A 76 2.15 3.76 -14.53
N MET A 77 1.82 4.43 -13.43
CA MET A 77 0.79 3.95 -12.50
C MET A 77 -0.56 3.84 -13.21
N ARG A 78 -0.98 4.89 -13.93
CA ARG A 78 -2.23 4.90 -14.70
C ARG A 78 -2.31 3.75 -15.70
N ARG A 79 -1.22 3.45 -16.43
CA ARG A 79 -1.14 2.34 -17.38
C ARG A 79 -1.17 0.98 -16.70
N MET A 80 -0.37 0.80 -15.65
CA MET A 80 -0.17 -0.52 -15.03
C MET A 80 -1.35 -0.93 -14.15
N SER A 81 -2.11 0.03 -13.60
CA SER A 81 -3.30 -0.22 -12.78
C SER A 81 -4.62 -0.08 -13.54
N ALA A 82 -4.60 0.02 -14.87
CA ALA A 82 -5.81 0.29 -15.65
C ALA A 82 -6.82 -0.87 -15.65
N ARG A 83 -6.33 -2.10 -15.41
CA ARG A 83 -7.10 -3.36 -15.44
C ARG A 83 -6.54 -4.37 -14.42
N PRO A 84 -7.32 -5.38 -14.00
CA PRO A 84 -6.85 -6.46 -13.12
C PRO A 84 -5.60 -7.16 -13.68
N HIS A 85 -4.56 -7.31 -12.85
CA HIS A 85 -3.25 -7.83 -13.25
C HIS A 85 -2.72 -8.89 -12.26
N HIS A 86 -3.57 -9.83 -11.88
CA HIS A 86 -3.21 -10.94 -10.99
C HIS A 86 -2.22 -11.91 -11.65
N VAL A 87 -1.62 -12.80 -10.85
CA VAL A 87 -0.66 -13.81 -11.31
C VAL A 87 -1.27 -14.64 -12.44
N GLY A 88 -0.58 -14.70 -13.58
CA GLY A 88 -1.02 -15.44 -14.78
C GLY A 88 -2.06 -14.73 -15.66
N SER A 89 -2.48 -13.51 -15.32
CA SER A 89 -3.47 -12.76 -16.12
C SER A 89 -2.89 -12.22 -17.44
N PRO A 90 -3.71 -12.08 -18.50
CA PRO A 90 -3.27 -11.46 -19.76
C PRO A 90 -2.71 -10.04 -19.58
N PHE A 91 -3.37 -9.20 -18.78
CA PHE A 91 -2.91 -7.83 -18.55
C PHE A 91 -1.65 -7.76 -17.67
N GLY A 92 -1.46 -8.75 -16.77
CA GLY A 92 -0.20 -8.92 -16.05
C GLY A 92 0.97 -9.16 -16.99
N ARG A 93 0.78 -9.97 -18.05
CA ARG A 93 1.78 -10.16 -19.10
C ARG A 93 2.04 -8.88 -19.89
N GLU A 94 1.00 -8.16 -20.29
CA GLU A 94 1.17 -6.86 -20.97
C GLU A 94 1.99 -5.87 -20.13
N ASN A 95 1.76 -5.83 -18.81
CA ASN A 95 2.54 -5.01 -17.90
C ASN A 95 4.01 -5.44 -17.84
N ALA A 96 4.29 -6.76 -17.81
CA ALA A 96 5.66 -7.27 -17.84
C ALA A 96 6.39 -6.88 -19.16
N GLU A 97 5.70 -7.01 -20.29
CA GLU A 97 6.22 -6.63 -21.61
C GLU A 97 6.47 -5.12 -21.71
N PHE A 98 5.57 -4.30 -21.16
CA PHE A 98 5.74 -2.85 -21.06
C PHE A 98 6.98 -2.49 -20.23
N ILE A 99 7.14 -3.08 -19.06
CA ILE A 99 8.30 -2.84 -18.18
C ILE A 99 9.60 -3.24 -18.90
N ALA A 100 9.62 -4.41 -19.56
CA ALA A 100 10.78 -4.87 -20.30
C ALA A 100 11.12 -3.91 -21.46
N ALA A 101 10.13 -3.37 -22.16
CA ALA A 101 10.34 -2.37 -23.21
C ALA A 101 10.95 -1.07 -22.66
N GLN A 102 10.52 -0.61 -21.48
CA GLN A 102 11.12 0.56 -20.83
C GLN A 102 12.61 0.31 -20.52
N PHE A 103 12.96 -0.82 -19.90
CA PHE A 103 14.35 -1.14 -19.60
C PHE A 103 15.22 -1.21 -20.86
N ARG A 104 14.74 -1.85 -21.93
CA ARG A 104 15.46 -1.88 -23.21
C ARG A 104 15.65 -0.47 -23.78
N SER A 105 14.64 0.40 -23.68
CA SER A 105 14.75 1.78 -24.16
C SER A 105 15.80 2.61 -23.40
N TRP A 106 16.11 2.24 -22.17
CA TRP A 106 17.15 2.86 -21.35
C TRP A 106 18.55 2.24 -21.55
N GLY A 107 18.66 1.24 -22.42
CA GLY A 107 19.92 0.58 -22.78
C GLY A 107 20.27 -0.65 -21.93
N TYR A 108 19.32 -1.20 -21.17
CA TYR A 108 19.54 -2.42 -20.41
C TYR A 108 19.33 -3.69 -21.25
N GLU A 109 20.22 -4.67 -21.10
CA GLU A 109 19.95 -6.04 -21.52
C GLU A 109 18.80 -6.61 -20.67
N THR A 110 17.72 -7.05 -21.31
CA THR A 110 16.45 -7.34 -20.62
C THR A 110 15.75 -8.57 -21.18
N ASN A 111 15.54 -9.57 -20.32
CA ASN A 111 14.81 -10.80 -20.59
C ASN A 111 13.60 -10.94 -19.66
N ILE A 112 12.56 -11.64 -20.13
CA ILE A 112 11.41 -12.05 -19.30
C ILE A 112 11.58 -13.53 -19.04
N GLU A 113 11.73 -13.90 -17.76
CA GLU A 113 11.80 -15.29 -17.32
C GLU A 113 10.40 -15.81 -16.97
N GLU A 114 10.08 -17.02 -17.41
CA GLU A 114 8.78 -17.66 -17.17
C GLU A 114 8.91 -18.83 -16.19
N PHE A 115 8.00 -18.91 -15.22
CA PHE A 115 7.92 -19.99 -14.25
C PHE A 115 6.51 -20.55 -14.19
N GLN A 116 6.41 -21.86 -14.06
CA GLN A 116 5.15 -22.57 -13.85
C GLN A 116 4.95 -22.79 -12.35
N VAL A 117 3.92 -22.16 -11.77
CA VAL A 117 3.68 -22.15 -10.32
C VAL A 117 2.26 -22.61 -9.98
N LEU A 118 2.10 -23.19 -8.80
CA LEU A 118 0.77 -23.53 -8.28
C LEU A 118 0.05 -22.26 -7.79
N PHE A 119 -1.00 -21.87 -8.51
CA PHE A 119 -1.84 -20.74 -8.15
C PHE A 119 -3.33 -21.14 -8.14
N PRO A 120 -3.94 -21.35 -6.96
CA PRO A 120 -5.32 -21.82 -6.87
C PRO A 120 -6.31 -20.67 -7.07
N THR A 121 -7.40 -20.93 -7.80
CA THR A 121 -8.56 -20.04 -7.95
C THR A 121 -9.84 -20.81 -7.63
N PRO A 122 -10.76 -20.25 -6.84
CA PRO A 122 -11.96 -20.97 -6.41
C PRO A 122 -12.97 -21.10 -7.56
N ARG A 123 -13.68 -22.23 -7.60
CA ARG A 123 -14.81 -22.45 -8.52
C ARG A 123 -16.13 -21.99 -7.93
N THR A 124 -16.34 -22.29 -6.65
CA THR A 124 -17.57 -21.99 -5.92
C THR A 124 -17.22 -21.30 -4.63
N ARG A 125 -18.02 -20.30 -4.25
CA ARG A 125 -17.92 -19.60 -2.97
C ARG A 125 -19.33 -19.31 -2.49
N LEU A 126 -19.61 -19.66 -1.24
CA LEU A 126 -20.88 -19.42 -0.58
C LEU A 126 -20.59 -19.21 0.91
N LEU A 127 -21.24 -18.21 1.50
CA LEU A 127 -21.18 -17.97 2.93
C LEU A 127 -22.58 -17.57 3.38
N GLU A 128 -23.18 -18.41 4.22
CA GLU A 128 -24.54 -18.24 4.68
C GLU A 128 -24.61 -18.41 6.20
N MET A 129 -25.37 -17.54 6.83
CA MET A 129 -25.89 -17.76 8.16
C MET A 129 -27.27 -18.36 8.00
N THR A 130 -27.45 -19.61 8.44
CA THR A 130 -28.73 -20.33 8.30
C THR A 130 -29.67 -20.08 9.48
N ALA A 131 -29.13 -19.63 10.62
CA ALA A 131 -29.85 -19.31 11.84
C ALA A 131 -29.06 -18.29 12.67
N PRO A 132 -29.70 -17.50 13.57
CA PRO A 132 -31.15 -17.48 13.82
C PRO A 132 -31.96 -16.85 12.69
N GLU A 133 -31.35 -15.97 11.89
CA GLU A 133 -31.96 -15.36 10.72
C GLU A 133 -31.16 -15.73 9.46
N PRO A 134 -31.82 -16.14 8.37
CA PRO A 134 -31.14 -16.42 7.11
C PRO A 134 -30.44 -15.16 6.58
N PHE A 135 -29.14 -15.28 6.29
CA PHE A 135 -28.36 -14.24 5.63
C PHE A 135 -27.34 -14.86 4.68
N THR A 136 -27.38 -14.46 3.42
CA THR A 136 -26.37 -14.84 2.42
C THR A 136 -25.41 -13.67 2.21
N ALA A 137 -24.13 -13.89 2.50
CA ALA A 137 -23.12 -12.85 2.36
C ALA A 137 -22.85 -12.52 0.88
N ARG A 138 -22.77 -11.22 0.57
CA ARG A 138 -22.27 -10.78 -0.73
C ARG A 138 -20.75 -10.96 -0.76
N LEU A 139 -20.25 -11.79 -1.67
CA LEU A 139 -18.81 -12.09 -1.83
C LEU A 139 -18.17 -11.35 -3.03
N THR A 140 -18.75 -10.20 -3.36
CA THR A 140 -18.30 -9.29 -4.41
C THR A 140 -18.35 -7.86 -3.89
N GLU A 141 -17.28 -7.11 -4.15
CA GLU A 141 -17.25 -5.69 -3.85
C GLU A 141 -18.15 -4.92 -4.82
N PRO A 142 -18.97 -3.97 -4.33
CA PRO A 142 -19.71 -3.09 -5.20
C PRO A 142 -18.76 -2.11 -5.91
N PRO A 143 -19.08 -1.70 -7.15
CA PRO A 143 -18.35 -0.61 -7.81
C PRO A 143 -18.38 0.67 -6.97
N VAL A 144 -17.30 1.44 -7.03
CA VAL A 144 -17.11 2.70 -6.33
C VAL A 144 -17.36 3.86 -7.30
N THR A 145 -18.26 4.77 -6.92
CA THR A 145 -18.59 5.94 -7.74
C THR A 145 -17.34 6.80 -8.00
N GLY A 146 -17.07 7.09 -9.27
CA GLY A 146 -15.90 7.87 -9.69
C GLY A 146 -14.64 7.04 -9.96
N ASP A 147 -14.65 5.74 -9.66
CA ASP A 147 -13.56 4.82 -9.98
C ASP A 147 -13.94 3.92 -11.16
N ALA A 148 -13.41 4.23 -12.34
CA ALA A 148 -13.65 3.48 -13.58
C ALA A 148 -13.09 2.04 -13.57
N THR A 149 -12.20 1.72 -12.62
CA THR A 149 -11.62 0.37 -12.48
C THR A 149 -12.44 -0.55 -11.57
N SER A 150 -13.17 0.03 -10.61
CA SER A 150 -13.98 -0.72 -9.64
C SER A 150 -15.13 -1.54 -10.25
N SER A 151 -15.58 -1.20 -11.47
CA SER A 151 -16.59 -1.96 -12.21
C SER A 151 -16.01 -3.06 -13.10
N GLN A 152 -14.68 -3.21 -13.18
CA GLN A 152 -14.02 -4.17 -14.07
C GLN A 152 -13.95 -5.57 -13.45
N THR A 153 -15.10 -6.21 -13.24
CA THR A 153 -15.19 -7.47 -12.48
C THR A 153 -14.95 -8.73 -13.32
N THR A 154 -15.06 -8.65 -14.64
CA THR A 154 -14.96 -9.84 -15.54
C THR A 154 -13.55 -10.43 -15.58
N GLU A 155 -12.52 -9.60 -15.46
CA GLU A 155 -11.11 -10.00 -15.52
C GLU A 155 -10.49 -10.18 -14.13
N GLY A 156 -11.20 -9.75 -13.09
CA GLY A 156 -10.77 -9.81 -11.71
C GLY A 156 -10.87 -11.22 -11.13
N LEU A 157 -10.01 -11.52 -10.16
CA LEU A 157 -10.21 -12.70 -9.34
C LEU A 157 -11.39 -12.48 -8.39
N PRO A 158 -12.15 -13.54 -8.07
CA PRO A 158 -13.07 -13.49 -6.94
C PRO A 158 -12.33 -13.14 -5.63
N ILE A 159 -13.06 -12.65 -4.63
CA ILE A 159 -12.55 -12.53 -3.26
C ILE A 159 -12.42 -13.92 -2.65
N TYR A 160 -11.22 -14.26 -2.16
CA TYR A 160 -10.92 -15.55 -1.53
C TYR A 160 -9.60 -15.51 -0.75
N ASN A 161 -9.37 -16.52 0.07
CA ASN A 161 -8.07 -16.79 0.68
C ASN A 161 -7.32 -17.82 -0.17
N ALA A 162 -6.26 -17.39 -0.87
CA ALA A 162 -5.43 -18.30 -1.65
C ALA A 162 -4.87 -19.45 -0.79
N TYR A 163 -4.85 -20.65 -1.36
CA TYR A 163 -4.49 -21.92 -0.71
C TYR A 163 -5.44 -22.41 0.38
N SER A 164 -6.64 -21.83 0.52
CA SER A 164 -7.70 -22.44 1.32
C SER A 164 -8.04 -23.84 0.77
N ARG A 165 -8.32 -24.78 1.67
CA ARG A 165 -8.82 -26.10 1.31
C ARG A 165 -10.26 -25.97 0.77
N ASP A 166 -10.61 -26.82 -0.18
CA ASP A 166 -12.01 -27.06 -0.56
C ASP A 166 -12.79 -27.67 0.61
N GLY A 167 -14.05 -27.28 0.77
CA GLY A 167 -14.93 -27.84 1.78
C GLY A 167 -16.28 -27.14 1.85
N ASP A 168 -17.24 -27.86 2.40
CA ASP A 168 -18.55 -27.36 2.81
C ASP A 168 -18.73 -27.73 4.28
N VAL A 169 -18.80 -26.72 5.15
CA VAL A 169 -18.90 -26.89 6.60
C VAL A 169 -19.99 -26.00 7.14
N THR A 170 -20.83 -26.57 8.00
CA THR A 170 -21.85 -25.83 8.74
C THR A 170 -21.57 -26.02 10.22
N GLY A 171 -21.54 -24.92 10.97
CA GLY A 171 -21.28 -24.95 12.40
C GLY A 171 -21.61 -23.62 13.07
N GLN A 172 -21.60 -23.62 14.40
CA GLN A 172 -21.76 -22.40 15.17
C GLN A 172 -20.59 -21.43 14.89
N LEU A 173 -20.86 -20.13 14.94
CA LEU A 173 -19.86 -19.09 14.74
C LEU A 173 -19.28 -18.63 16.09
N VAL A 174 -17.95 -18.56 16.20
CA VAL A 174 -17.26 -17.97 17.36
C VAL A 174 -16.35 -16.85 16.93
N TYR A 175 -16.50 -15.68 17.56
CA TYR A 175 -15.58 -14.56 17.35
C TYR A 175 -14.29 -14.77 18.13
N VAL A 176 -13.15 -14.75 17.43
CA VAL A 176 -11.82 -15.05 18.01
C VAL A 176 -10.87 -13.84 17.96
N ASN A 177 -11.39 -12.62 17.98
CA ASN A 177 -10.58 -11.39 17.94
C ASN A 177 -9.63 -11.34 16.72
N TYR A 178 -8.31 -11.47 16.92
CA TYR A 178 -7.32 -11.52 15.84
C TYR A 178 -6.91 -12.96 15.48
N GLY A 179 -7.50 -13.98 16.09
CA GLY A 179 -7.19 -15.38 15.83
C GLY A 179 -5.75 -15.76 16.20
N LEU A 180 -5.17 -15.10 17.21
CA LEU A 180 -3.84 -15.40 17.72
C LEU A 180 -3.94 -16.42 18.86
N PRO A 181 -2.86 -17.17 19.18
CA PRO A 181 -2.89 -18.17 20.25
C PRO A 181 -3.51 -17.65 21.56
N ARG A 182 -3.09 -16.45 21.99
CA ARG A 182 -3.62 -15.77 23.20
C ARG A 182 -5.12 -15.49 23.15
N ASP A 183 -5.70 -15.26 21.98
CA ASP A 183 -7.13 -14.97 21.84
C ASP A 183 -7.94 -16.25 22.13
N TYR A 184 -7.43 -17.41 21.71
CA TYR A 184 -8.03 -18.71 22.04
C TYR A 184 -7.86 -19.07 23.52
N ASP A 185 -6.72 -18.75 24.11
CA ASP A 185 -6.50 -18.97 25.55
C ASP A 185 -7.52 -18.17 26.39
N GLN A 186 -7.76 -16.90 26.03
CA GLN A 186 -8.78 -16.08 26.68
C GLN A 186 -10.22 -16.60 26.49
N LEU A 187 -10.53 -17.21 25.34
CA LEU A 187 -11.82 -17.86 25.13
C LEU A 187 -11.97 -19.10 26.02
N ALA A 188 -10.92 -19.91 26.12
CA ALA A 188 -10.91 -21.10 26.97
C ALA A 188 -11.08 -20.76 28.46
N GLU A 189 -10.41 -19.70 28.95
CA GLU A 189 -10.59 -19.17 30.32
C GLU A 189 -12.04 -18.76 30.61
N ARG A 190 -12.80 -18.39 29.57
CA ARG A 190 -14.22 -18.02 29.66
C ARG A 190 -15.16 -19.20 29.39
N GLY A 191 -14.64 -20.41 29.24
CA GLY A 191 -15.43 -21.61 28.94
C GLY A 191 -15.98 -21.67 27.52
N ILE A 192 -15.41 -20.90 26.58
CA ILE A 192 -15.83 -20.89 25.17
C ILE A 192 -14.96 -21.87 24.38
N ASP A 193 -15.56 -22.97 23.93
CA ASP A 193 -14.90 -23.96 23.07
C ASP A 193 -15.11 -23.63 21.59
N VAL A 194 -14.07 -23.79 20.76
CA VAL A 194 -14.10 -23.59 19.30
C VAL A 194 -14.10 -24.90 18.51
N ARG A 195 -13.92 -26.06 19.17
CA ARG A 195 -13.90 -27.36 18.50
C ARG A 195 -15.22 -27.64 17.78
N GLY A 196 -15.13 -28.05 16.51
CA GLY A 196 -16.30 -28.31 15.67
C GLY A 196 -17.06 -27.05 15.24
N LYS A 197 -16.51 -25.84 15.47
CA LYS A 197 -17.15 -24.55 15.16
C LYS A 197 -16.43 -23.83 14.04
N ILE A 198 -17.11 -22.87 13.43
CA ILE A 198 -16.51 -21.91 12.51
C ILE A 198 -16.05 -20.71 13.33
N VAL A 199 -14.82 -20.26 13.14
CA VAL A 199 -14.31 -19.05 13.80
C VAL A 199 -14.33 -17.87 12.85
N ILE A 200 -14.52 -16.66 13.37
CA ILE A 200 -14.38 -15.40 12.62
C ILE A 200 -13.33 -14.52 13.29
N ALA A 201 -12.34 -14.10 12.51
CA ALA A 201 -11.17 -13.36 12.96
C ALA A 201 -10.99 -12.06 12.17
N ARG A 202 -10.54 -11.01 12.85
CA ARG A 202 -10.17 -9.74 12.20
C ARG A 202 -8.77 -9.83 11.61
N TYR A 203 -8.57 -9.20 10.47
CA TYR A 203 -7.24 -8.94 9.92
C TYR A 203 -6.39 -8.09 10.89
N GLY A 204 -5.06 -8.22 10.77
CA GLY A 204 -4.08 -7.53 11.62
C GLY A 204 -3.54 -8.38 12.77
N GLY A 205 -2.60 -7.81 13.53
CA GLY A 205 -1.97 -8.42 14.71
C GLY A 205 -0.94 -9.54 14.42
N SER A 206 -1.02 -10.22 13.28
CA SER A 206 -0.04 -11.18 12.77
C SER A 206 -0.30 -11.45 11.27
N TRP A 207 0.54 -12.28 10.66
CA TRP A 207 0.34 -12.77 9.30
C TRP A 207 -0.98 -13.55 9.17
N ARG A 208 -1.74 -13.27 8.09
CA ARG A 208 -3.11 -13.77 7.90
C ARG A 208 -3.24 -15.29 7.93
N GLY A 209 -2.25 -16.02 7.43
CA GLY A 209 -2.29 -17.48 7.39
C GLY A 209 -2.07 -18.16 8.76
N ILE A 210 -1.62 -17.42 9.78
CA ILE A 210 -1.59 -17.94 11.15
C ILE A 210 -3.01 -18.19 11.69
N LYS A 211 -3.99 -17.37 11.30
CA LYS A 211 -5.36 -17.43 11.82
C LYS A 211 -6.05 -18.77 11.52
N PRO A 212 -6.15 -19.22 10.25
CA PRO A 212 -6.73 -20.53 9.94
C PRO A 212 -5.87 -21.69 10.47
N LYS A 213 -4.54 -21.54 10.52
CA LYS A 213 -3.66 -22.54 11.12
C LYS A 213 -4.00 -22.77 12.59
N VAL A 214 -4.03 -21.71 13.40
CA VAL A 214 -4.32 -21.81 14.83
C VAL A 214 -5.77 -22.23 15.06
N ALA A 215 -6.72 -21.76 14.24
CA ALA A 215 -8.10 -22.22 14.28
C ALA A 215 -8.18 -23.75 14.13
N ALA A 216 -7.51 -24.30 13.12
CA ALA A 216 -7.46 -25.74 12.88
C ALA A 216 -6.76 -26.49 14.04
N GLU A 217 -5.65 -25.97 14.57
CA GLU A 217 -4.97 -26.55 15.74
C GLU A 217 -5.84 -26.57 17.00
N ARG A 218 -6.79 -25.63 17.12
CA ARG A 218 -7.79 -25.60 18.20
C ARG A 218 -9.07 -26.38 17.85
N GLY A 219 -9.10 -27.06 16.71
CA GLY A 219 -10.19 -27.94 16.28
C GLY A 219 -11.38 -27.23 15.64
N ALA A 220 -11.25 -25.96 15.25
CA ALA A 220 -12.25 -25.29 14.43
C ALA A 220 -12.31 -25.95 13.03
N ILE A 221 -13.50 -25.96 12.43
CA ILE A 221 -13.76 -26.59 11.13
C ILE A 221 -13.79 -25.58 9.98
N GLY A 222 -13.75 -24.29 10.28
CA GLY A 222 -13.69 -23.19 9.32
C GLY A 222 -13.16 -21.91 9.95
N CYS A 223 -12.57 -21.03 9.15
CA CYS A 223 -12.06 -19.72 9.58
C CYS A 223 -12.46 -18.65 8.56
N LEU A 224 -13.17 -17.63 9.03
CA LEU A 224 -13.56 -16.43 8.28
C LEU A 224 -12.62 -15.26 8.62
#